data_AF-A0A955HPM9-F1
#
_entry.id   AF-A0A955HPM9-F1
#
_cell.length_a   1.000
_cell.length_b   1.000
_cell.length_c   1.000
_cell.angle_alpha   90.00
_cell.angle_beta   90.00
_cell.angle_gamma   90.00
#
_symmetry.space_group_name_H-M   'P 1'
#
loop_
_entity.id
_entity.type
_entity.pdbx_description
1 polymer ?
#
loop_
_entity_poly.entity_id
_entity_poly.type
_entity_poly.pdbx_seq_one_letter_code
_entity_poly.pdbx_strand_id
1 'polypeptide(L)'
;MADLPEIDETIDPQLQAYYDQLVALTAAALAGTVDEQGFVERMERIVLAALLLAYLLGGGTAATAEDDEKYQERIEQNRNSVEVLAADIYSGRYSKSDKQTADEAASKLDSRLSLWVIGLAAVYDLGKNQQPDTIIVNGEVVEYTETWRVGPTEHCNTCLALDGVSLTPSEWVALGLEPRSPDLDCGGWNCLCSRQPEGRPSDGLANVARLLGV
;
A
#
# COMPACT_ATOMS: atom_id res chain seq x y z
N MET A 1 8.32 10.46 15.53
CA MET A 1 7.36 9.94 14.54
C MET A 1 8.08 9.94 13.22
N ALA A 2 7.97 8.85 12.46
CA ALA A 2 8.41 8.87 11.08
C ALA A 2 7.54 9.87 10.30
N ASP A 3 8.15 10.71 9.48
CA ASP A 3 7.40 11.45 8.47
C ASP A 3 7.00 10.44 7.41
N LEU A 4 5.68 10.19 7.28
CA LEU A 4 5.17 9.34 6.23
C LEU A 4 5.44 10.00 4.87
N PRO A 5 5.84 9.23 3.85
CA PRO A 5 5.97 9.78 2.51
C PRO A 5 4.60 10.30 2.03
N GLU A 6 4.58 11.47 1.39
CA GLU A 6 3.41 11.95 0.65
C GLU A 6 3.15 10.98 -0.51
N ILE A 7 1.95 10.41 -0.57
CA ILE A 7 1.56 9.38 -1.53
C ILE A 7 0.53 9.95 -2.50
N ASP A 8 -0.57 10.47 -1.96
CA ASP A 8 -1.66 11.08 -2.69
C ASP A 8 -2.45 11.97 -1.72
N GLU A 9 -2.65 13.23 -2.09
CA GLU A 9 -3.31 14.23 -1.24
C GLU A 9 -4.70 13.78 -0.74
N THR A 10 -5.35 12.88 -1.46
CA THR A 10 -6.67 12.32 -1.12
C THR A 10 -6.61 11.33 0.04
N ILE A 11 -5.56 10.50 0.10
CA ILE A 11 -5.44 9.41 1.09
C ILE A 11 -4.45 9.74 2.20
N ASP A 12 -3.52 10.66 2.01
CA ASP A 12 -2.46 11.00 2.97
C ASP A 12 -2.99 11.33 4.39
N PRO A 13 -4.08 12.11 4.56
CA PRO A 13 -4.65 12.34 5.90
C PRO A 13 -5.14 11.05 6.57
N GLN A 14 -5.69 10.12 5.81
CA GLN A 14 -6.17 8.82 6.29
C GLN A 14 -5.01 7.89 6.61
N LEU A 15 -3.92 7.94 5.83
CA LEU A 15 -2.69 7.21 6.11
C LEU A 15 -2.07 7.65 7.44
N GLN A 16 -2.01 8.96 7.70
CA GLN A 16 -1.51 9.48 8.96
C GLN A 16 -2.41 9.07 10.14
N ALA A 17 -3.73 9.24 10.01
CA ALA A 17 -4.67 8.85 11.06
C ALA A 17 -4.64 7.34 11.36
N TYR A 18 -4.38 6.51 10.34
CA TYR A 18 -4.17 5.08 10.50
C TYR A 18 -2.86 4.78 11.25
N TYR A 19 -1.75 5.38 10.83
CA TYR A 19 -0.45 5.21 11.49
C TYR A 19 -0.49 5.62 12.96
N ASP A 20 -1.15 6.75 13.29
CA ASP A 20 -1.30 7.21 14.67
C ASP A 20 -2.07 6.19 15.53
N GLN A 21 -3.08 5.53 14.97
CA GLN A 21 -3.81 4.45 15.66
C GLN A 21 -2.93 3.21 15.90
N LEU A 22 -2.11 2.82 14.91
CA LEU A 22 -1.15 1.73 15.07
C LEU A 22 -0.14 2.01 16.18
N VAL A 23 0.44 3.22 16.18
CA VAL A 23 1.41 3.66 17.19
C VAL A 23 0.77 3.68 18.58
N ALA A 24 -0.44 4.24 18.71
CA ALA A 24 -1.13 4.29 20.00
C ALA A 24 -1.44 2.87 20.55
N LEU A 25 -1.93 1.96 19.71
CA LEU A 25 -2.26 0.60 20.14
C LEU A 25 -1.01 -0.22 20.49
N THR A 26 0.07 -0.09 19.72
CA THR A 26 1.33 -0.79 20.02
C THR A 26 2.01 -0.25 21.28
N ALA A 27 1.96 1.07 21.52
CA ALA A 27 2.42 1.65 22.77
C ALA A 27 1.62 1.12 23.97
N ALA A 28 0.30 0.98 23.82
CA ALA A 28 -0.55 0.41 24.86
C ALA A 28 -0.22 -1.06 25.18
N ALA A 29 0.09 -1.87 24.15
CA ALA A 29 0.54 -3.25 24.31
C ALA A 29 1.93 -3.35 24.98
N LEU A 30 2.89 -2.53 24.56
CA LEU A 30 4.24 -2.48 25.17
C LEU A 30 4.19 -2.04 26.65
N ALA A 31 3.23 -1.18 27.00
CA ALA A 31 2.98 -0.77 28.38
C ALA A 31 2.23 -1.83 29.21
N GLY A 32 1.80 -2.95 28.61
CA GLY A 32 1.01 -3.99 29.26
C GLY A 32 -0.42 -3.57 29.62
N THR A 33 -0.92 -2.48 29.02
CA THR A 33 -2.30 -1.98 29.26
C THR A 33 -3.35 -2.69 28.40
N VAL A 34 -2.90 -3.40 27.37
CA VAL A 34 -3.67 -4.28 26.50
C VAL A 34 -2.98 -5.64 26.54
N ASP A 35 -3.74 -6.72 26.63
CA ASP A 35 -3.22 -8.08 26.56
C ASP A 35 -3.12 -8.57 25.10
N GLU A 36 -2.51 -9.73 24.89
CA GLU A 36 -2.24 -10.25 23.55
C GLU A 36 -3.51 -10.41 22.71
N GLN A 37 -4.55 -11.03 23.28
CA GLN A 37 -5.83 -11.19 22.62
C GLN A 37 -6.46 -9.84 22.26
N GLY A 38 -6.54 -8.92 23.23
CA GLY A 38 -7.11 -7.59 23.02
C GLY A 38 -6.33 -6.76 22.02
N PHE A 39 -5.02 -6.97 21.90
CA PHE A 39 -4.18 -6.34 20.88
C PHE A 39 -4.51 -6.88 19.49
N VAL A 40 -4.55 -8.21 19.31
CA VAL A 40 -4.88 -8.84 18.02
C VAL A 40 -6.24 -8.38 17.52
N GLU A 41 -7.29 -8.46 18.34
CA GLU A 41 -8.66 -8.07 17.96
C GLU A 41 -8.78 -6.59 17.55
N ARG A 42 -8.13 -5.69 18.29
CA ARG A 42 -8.17 -4.25 18.00
C ARG A 42 -7.32 -3.91 16.78
N MET A 43 -6.16 -4.54 16.66
CA MET A 43 -5.24 -4.29 15.55
C MET A 43 -5.86 -4.78 14.24
N GLU A 44 -6.42 -5.98 14.21
CA GLU A 44 -7.12 -6.50 13.03
C GLU A 44 -8.25 -5.54 12.62
N ARG A 45 -9.07 -5.07 13.56
CA ARG A 45 -10.12 -4.10 13.25
C ARG A 45 -9.59 -2.82 12.61
N ILE A 46 -8.51 -2.25 13.14
CA ILE A 46 -7.90 -1.03 12.60
C ILE A 46 -7.39 -1.28 11.18
N VAL A 47 -6.65 -2.38 10.98
CA VAL A 47 -6.08 -2.74 9.68
C VAL A 47 -7.17 -3.01 8.64
N LEU A 48 -8.17 -3.83 8.95
CA LEU A 48 -9.24 -4.16 8.02
C LEU A 48 -10.10 -2.93 7.67
N ALA A 49 -10.37 -2.05 8.65
CA ALA A 49 -11.08 -0.80 8.38
C ALA A 49 -10.27 0.11 7.44
N ALA A 50 -8.95 0.17 7.63
CA ALA A 50 -8.07 0.99 6.81
C ALA A 50 -7.92 0.43 5.38
N LEU A 51 -7.81 -0.90 5.22
CA LEU A 51 -7.81 -1.56 3.91
C LEU A 51 -9.09 -1.26 3.14
N LEU A 52 -10.26 -1.42 3.79
CA LEU A 52 -11.54 -1.11 3.16
C LEU A 52 -11.64 0.36 2.79
N LEU A 53 -11.25 1.27 3.68
CA LEU A 53 -11.28 2.71 3.40
C LEU A 53 -10.38 3.06 2.22
N ALA A 54 -9.15 2.54 2.17
CA ALA A 54 -8.23 2.76 1.06
C ALA A 54 -8.83 2.29 -0.27
N TYR A 55 -9.40 1.08 -0.30
CA TYR A 55 -10.05 0.52 -1.48
C TYR A 55 -11.23 1.36 -1.96
N LEU A 56 -12.09 1.80 -1.04
CA LEU A 56 -13.24 2.66 -1.35
C LEU A 56 -12.82 4.05 -1.84
N LEU A 57 -11.80 4.64 -1.24
CA LEU A 57 -11.25 5.93 -1.68
C LEU A 57 -10.64 5.84 -3.08
N GLY A 58 -10.13 4.67 -3.45
CA GLY A 58 -9.68 4.40 -4.82
C GLY A 58 -10.82 4.33 -5.84
N GLY A 59 -12.08 4.25 -5.42
CA GLY A 59 -13.22 4.06 -6.34
C GLY A 59 -13.76 2.63 -6.37
N GLY A 60 -13.17 1.73 -5.59
CA GLY A 60 -13.74 0.42 -5.33
C GLY A 60 -15.06 0.52 -4.58
N THR A 61 -15.84 -0.56 -4.58
CA THR A 61 -17.08 -0.70 -3.80
C THR A 61 -16.98 -1.85 -2.82
N ALA A 62 -17.82 -1.84 -1.77
CA ALA A 62 -17.88 -2.97 -0.84
C ALA A 62 -18.23 -4.29 -1.55
N ALA A 63 -19.13 -4.25 -2.55
CA ALA A 63 -19.49 -5.41 -3.34
C ALA A 63 -18.29 -5.95 -4.13
N THR A 64 -17.56 -5.08 -4.83
CA THR A 64 -16.35 -5.49 -5.56
C THR A 64 -15.21 -5.91 -4.64
N ALA A 65 -15.16 -5.42 -3.39
CA ALA A 65 -14.13 -5.81 -2.45
C ALA A 65 -14.28 -7.29 -2.04
N GLU A 66 -15.52 -7.77 -1.87
CA GLU A 66 -15.79 -9.18 -1.54
C GLU A 66 -15.37 -10.13 -2.66
N ASP A 67 -15.51 -9.70 -3.92
CA ASP A 67 -15.21 -10.50 -5.11
C ASP A 67 -13.78 -10.32 -5.65
N ASP A 68 -13.04 -9.30 -5.19
CA ASP A 68 -11.67 -9.02 -5.63
C ASP A 68 -10.65 -9.93 -4.90
N GLU A 69 -10.11 -10.90 -5.62
CA GLU A 69 -9.15 -11.88 -5.10
C GLU A 69 -7.89 -11.22 -4.51
N LYS A 70 -7.35 -10.17 -5.15
CA LYS A 70 -6.16 -9.47 -4.65
C LYS A 70 -6.48 -8.75 -3.35
N TYR A 71 -7.65 -8.12 -3.26
CA TYR A 71 -8.09 -7.49 -2.03
C TYR A 71 -8.27 -8.51 -0.88
N GLN A 72 -8.86 -9.68 -1.16
CA GLN A 72 -9.00 -10.75 -0.17
C GLN A 72 -7.64 -11.31 0.27
N GLU A 73 -6.70 -11.49 -0.66
CA GLU A 73 -5.33 -11.88 -0.34
C GLU A 73 -4.68 -10.86 0.61
N ARG A 74 -4.88 -9.56 0.37
CA ARG A 74 -4.38 -8.50 1.27
C ARG A 74 -4.99 -8.57 2.66
N ILE A 75 -6.26 -8.90 2.80
CA ILE A 75 -6.89 -9.12 4.10
C ILE A 75 -6.20 -10.28 4.84
N GLU A 76 -5.98 -11.41 4.18
CA GLU A 76 -5.36 -12.58 4.79
C GLU A 76 -3.90 -12.32 5.19
N GLN A 77 -3.11 -11.72 4.29
CA GLN A 77 -1.73 -11.33 4.57
C GLN A 77 -1.63 -10.40 5.79
N ASN A 78 -2.57 -9.46 5.92
CA ASN A 78 -2.60 -8.53 7.05
C ASN A 78 -3.00 -9.22 8.36
N ARG A 79 -3.99 -10.11 8.35
CA ARG A 79 -4.35 -10.92 9.54
C ARG A 79 -3.16 -11.71 10.05
N ASN A 80 -2.47 -12.43 9.16
CA ASN A 80 -1.26 -13.17 9.51
C ASN A 80 -0.17 -12.23 10.08
N SER A 81 -0.03 -11.04 9.49
CA SER A 81 0.93 -10.03 9.96
C SER A 81 0.61 -9.49 11.34
N VAL A 82 -0.68 -9.35 11.70
CA VAL A 82 -1.14 -8.95 13.04
C VAL A 82 -0.76 -9.99 14.08
N GLU A 83 -1.00 -11.27 13.82
CA GLU A 83 -0.63 -12.35 14.74
C GLU A 83 0.88 -12.40 14.98
N VAL A 84 1.68 -12.29 13.91
CA VAL A 84 3.16 -12.26 14.02
C VAL A 84 3.62 -11.02 14.79
N LEU A 85 3.00 -9.86 14.57
CA LEU A 85 3.34 -8.64 15.30
C LEU A 85 3.02 -8.77 16.79
N ALA A 86 1.87 -9.36 17.13
CA ALA A 86 1.49 -9.65 18.51
C ALA A 86 2.53 -10.56 19.17
N ALA A 87 2.83 -11.71 18.56
CA ALA A 87 3.83 -12.64 19.09
C ALA A 87 5.21 -11.98 19.29
N ASP A 88 5.63 -11.11 18.37
CA ASP A 88 6.88 -10.36 18.50
C ASP A 88 6.84 -9.34 19.66
N ILE A 89 5.73 -8.61 19.84
CA ILE A 89 5.56 -7.68 20.96
C ILE A 89 5.59 -8.42 22.30
N TYR A 90 4.79 -9.47 22.46
CA TYR A 90 4.64 -10.19 23.74
C TYR A 90 5.81 -11.13 24.06
N SER A 91 6.62 -11.51 23.06
CA SER A 91 7.92 -12.15 23.31
C SER A 91 9.03 -11.18 23.72
N GLY A 92 8.77 -9.86 23.71
CA GLY A 92 9.72 -8.83 24.10
C GLY A 92 10.71 -8.43 22.99
N ARG A 93 10.44 -8.79 21.72
CA ARG A 93 11.31 -8.43 20.58
C ARG A 93 11.48 -6.91 20.42
N TYR A 94 10.47 -6.14 20.82
CA TYR A 94 10.46 -4.67 20.75
C TYR A 94 10.74 -4.02 22.10
N SER A 95 11.37 -4.74 23.02
CA SER A 95 11.81 -4.24 24.32
C SER A 95 13.33 -4.07 24.39
N LYS A 96 13.82 -3.26 25.33
CA LYS A 96 15.25 -3.15 25.63
C LYS A 96 15.80 -4.53 26.05
N SER A 97 16.97 -4.89 25.53
CA SER A 97 17.69 -6.13 25.91
C SER A 97 19.20 -5.91 25.86
N ASP A 98 19.99 -6.96 26.14
CA ASP A 98 21.45 -6.91 25.99
C ASP A 98 21.90 -6.72 24.54
N LYS A 99 21.01 -6.98 23.56
CA LYS A 99 21.31 -6.90 22.11
C LYS A 99 20.77 -5.64 21.44
N GLN A 100 19.97 -4.83 22.14
CA GLN A 100 19.42 -3.59 21.59
C GLN A 100 18.98 -2.62 22.68
N THR A 101 19.17 -1.34 22.42
CA THR A 101 18.64 -0.22 23.19
C THR A 101 17.11 -0.11 23.03
N ALA A 102 16.48 0.69 23.90
CA ALA A 102 15.06 0.99 23.77
C ALA A 102 14.74 1.74 22.46
N ASP A 103 15.61 2.67 22.04
CA ASP A 103 15.44 3.46 20.82
C ASP A 103 15.56 2.59 19.56
N GLU A 104 16.51 1.66 19.53
CA GLU A 104 16.62 0.68 18.44
C GLU A 104 15.39 -0.24 18.36
N ALA A 105 14.87 -0.65 19.52
CA ALA A 105 13.66 -1.48 19.57
C ALA A 105 12.44 -0.71 19.05
N ALA A 106 12.28 0.55 19.47
CA ALA A 106 11.23 1.45 19.00
C ALA A 106 11.34 1.72 17.49
N SER A 107 12.55 1.98 16.98
CA SER A 107 12.79 2.21 15.54
C SER A 107 12.47 0.98 14.69
N LYS A 108 12.75 -0.24 15.18
CA LYS A 108 12.35 -1.48 14.49
C LYS A 108 10.84 -1.67 14.43
N LEU A 109 10.14 -1.35 15.51
CA LEU A 109 8.69 -1.39 15.53
C LEU A 109 8.11 -0.36 14.57
N ASP A 110 8.61 0.87 14.64
CA ASP A 110 8.21 1.98 13.78
C ASP A 110 8.37 1.68 12.29
N SER A 111 9.53 1.13 11.91
CA SER A 111 9.80 0.69 10.53
C SER A 111 8.79 -0.36 10.06
N ARG A 112 8.36 -1.26 10.96
CA ARG A 112 7.35 -2.28 10.65
C ARG A 112 5.95 -1.68 10.50
N LEU A 113 5.57 -0.72 11.34
CA LEU A 113 4.26 -0.07 11.23
C LEU A 113 4.16 0.76 9.95
N SER A 114 5.24 1.44 9.58
CA SER A 114 5.32 2.22 8.34
C SER A 114 5.04 1.38 7.08
N LEU A 115 5.39 0.08 7.11
CA LEU A 115 5.10 -0.82 6.00
C LEU A 115 3.63 -1.08 5.76
N TRP A 116 2.86 -1.17 6.82
CA TRP A 116 1.43 -1.37 6.69
C TRP A 116 0.76 -0.15 6.10
N VAL A 117 1.27 1.05 6.41
CA VAL A 117 0.82 2.30 5.79
C VAL A 117 1.12 2.29 4.28
N ILE A 118 2.33 1.90 3.89
CA ILE A 118 2.71 1.77 2.47
C ILE A 118 1.80 0.76 1.76
N GLY A 119 1.45 -0.35 2.43
CA GLY A 119 0.55 -1.37 1.91
C GLY A 119 -0.87 -0.84 1.61
N LEU A 120 -1.37 0.15 2.35
CA LEU A 120 -2.68 0.75 2.08
C LEU A 120 -2.72 1.47 0.74
N ALA A 121 -1.60 2.04 0.32
CA ALA A 121 -1.54 2.75 -0.95
C ALA A 121 -1.68 1.81 -2.16
N ALA A 122 -1.13 0.60 -2.06
CA ALA A 122 -1.38 -0.44 -3.07
C ALA A 122 -2.87 -0.84 -3.11
N VAL A 123 -3.54 -0.87 -1.95
CA VAL A 123 -4.99 -1.18 -1.89
C VAL A 123 -5.86 -0.05 -2.42
N TYR A 124 -5.43 1.20 -2.25
CA TYR A 124 -6.03 2.35 -2.94
C TYR A 124 -5.90 2.22 -4.47
N ASP A 125 -4.71 1.85 -4.95
CA ASP A 125 -4.45 1.59 -6.36
C ASP A 125 -5.31 0.43 -6.92
N LEU A 126 -5.59 -0.61 -6.12
CA LEU A 126 -6.56 -1.67 -6.47
C LEU A 126 -7.98 -1.11 -6.62
N GLY A 127 -8.40 -0.21 -5.74
CA GLY A 127 -9.70 0.45 -5.82
C GLY A 127 -9.88 1.22 -7.14
N LYS A 128 -8.83 1.96 -7.56
CA LYS A 128 -8.82 2.72 -8.83
C LYS A 128 -9.06 1.85 -10.06
N ASN A 129 -8.57 0.61 -10.00
CA ASN A 129 -8.69 -0.33 -11.10
C ASN A 129 -10.13 -0.83 -11.31
N GLN A 130 -11.02 -0.70 -10.31
CA GLN A 130 -12.41 -1.18 -10.41
C GLN A 130 -13.35 -0.22 -11.14
N GLN A 131 -13.08 1.08 -11.06
CA GLN A 131 -13.86 2.12 -11.71
C GLN A 131 -12.93 3.15 -12.31
N PRO A 132 -12.31 2.86 -13.46
CA PRO A 132 -11.40 3.78 -14.10
C PRO A 132 -12.11 5.11 -14.41
N ASP A 133 -11.44 6.21 -14.11
CA ASP A 133 -11.88 7.51 -14.57
C ASP A 133 -12.00 7.51 -16.10
N THR A 134 -13.05 8.14 -16.62
CA THR A 134 -13.28 8.23 -18.07
C THR A 134 -13.40 9.68 -18.54
N ILE A 135 -12.94 9.94 -19.75
CA ILE A 135 -13.04 11.23 -20.43
C ILE A 135 -13.67 11.07 -21.81
N ILE A 136 -14.19 12.16 -22.37
CA ILE A 136 -14.70 12.19 -23.73
C ILE A 136 -13.64 12.73 -24.67
N VAL A 137 -13.17 11.89 -25.60
CA VAL A 137 -12.23 12.27 -26.67
C VAL A 137 -12.93 12.06 -28.00
N ASN A 138 -13.07 13.12 -28.80
CA ASN A 138 -13.76 13.08 -30.10
C ASN A 138 -15.19 12.49 -30.07
N GLY A 139 -15.88 12.63 -28.94
CA GLY A 139 -17.24 12.10 -28.75
C GLY A 139 -17.29 10.65 -28.27
N GLU A 140 -16.15 10.00 -28.06
CA GLU A 140 -16.05 8.65 -27.50
C GLU A 140 -15.62 8.72 -26.03
N VAL A 141 -16.24 7.87 -25.20
CA VAL A 141 -15.85 7.69 -23.79
C VAL A 141 -14.64 6.75 -23.76
N VAL A 142 -13.51 7.24 -23.25
CA VAL A 142 -12.26 6.49 -23.11
C VAL A 142 -11.76 6.58 -21.67
N GLU A 143 -11.02 5.56 -21.22
CA GLU A 143 -10.36 5.59 -19.92
C GLU A 143 -9.29 6.70 -19.89
N TYR A 144 -9.23 7.42 -18.78
CA TYR A 144 -8.16 8.36 -18.51
C TYR A 144 -6.86 7.58 -18.30
N THR A 145 -5.75 8.09 -18.82
CA THR A 145 -4.45 7.43 -18.68
C THR A 145 -3.71 7.89 -17.43
N GLU A 146 -3.06 6.93 -16.80
CA GLU A 146 -2.19 7.18 -15.66
C GLU A 146 -0.75 6.91 -16.05
N THR A 147 0.14 7.75 -15.54
CA THR A 147 1.57 7.68 -15.77
C THR A 147 2.28 7.19 -14.53
N TRP A 148 3.13 6.17 -14.71
CA TRP A 148 4.02 5.73 -13.66
C TRP A 148 5.09 6.79 -13.38
N ARG A 149 5.27 7.13 -12.10
CA ARG A 149 6.26 8.09 -11.62
C ARG A 149 7.06 7.48 -10.49
N VAL A 150 8.38 7.62 -10.58
CA VAL A 150 9.29 7.22 -9.51
C VAL A 150 9.37 8.31 -8.43
N GLY A 151 9.37 7.90 -7.16
CA GLY A 151 9.54 8.81 -6.03
C GLY A 151 11.01 9.23 -5.78
N PRO A 152 11.29 10.07 -4.78
CA PRO A 152 12.64 10.59 -4.49
C PRO A 152 13.51 9.59 -3.69
N THR A 153 13.55 8.32 -4.11
CA THR A 153 14.29 7.24 -3.46
C THR A 153 15.10 6.42 -4.47
N GLU A 154 15.70 5.32 -4.03
CA GLU A 154 16.33 4.33 -4.91
C GLU A 154 15.27 3.39 -5.51
N HIS A 155 15.46 2.98 -6.77
CA HIS A 155 14.47 2.22 -7.54
C HIS A 155 15.08 0.99 -8.18
N CYS A 156 14.28 -0.07 -8.30
CA CYS A 156 14.67 -1.25 -9.07
C CYS A 156 14.58 -0.98 -10.59
N ASN A 157 15.12 -1.91 -11.38
CA ASN A 157 15.10 -1.83 -12.84
C ASN A 157 13.68 -1.76 -13.40
N THR A 158 12.73 -2.53 -12.84
CA THR A 158 11.32 -2.48 -13.25
C THR A 158 10.70 -1.10 -13.02
N CYS A 159 10.94 -0.48 -11.85
CA CYS A 159 10.44 0.87 -11.57
C CYS A 159 11.04 1.91 -12.53
N LEU A 160 12.35 1.82 -12.81
CA LEU A 160 13.03 2.73 -13.74
C LEU A 160 12.58 2.53 -15.19
N ALA A 161 12.29 1.29 -15.60
CA ALA A 161 11.79 0.99 -16.93
C ALA A 161 10.35 1.50 -17.13
N LEU A 162 9.56 1.55 -16.06
CA LEU A 162 8.20 2.06 -16.09
C LEU A 162 8.13 3.58 -15.94
N ASP A 163 9.17 4.28 -15.49
CA ASP A 163 9.09 5.72 -15.28
C ASP A 163 8.72 6.46 -16.58
N GLY A 164 7.60 7.19 -16.54
CA GLY A 164 7.06 7.82 -17.72
C GLY A 164 6.40 6.89 -18.71
N VAL A 165 5.98 5.69 -18.33
CA VAL A 165 5.03 4.87 -19.10
C VAL A 165 3.59 5.28 -18.75
N SER A 166 2.77 5.52 -19.77
CA SER A 166 1.34 5.81 -19.62
C SER A 166 0.52 4.65 -20.14
N LEU A 167 -0.39 4.17 -19.32
CA LEU A 167 -1.37 3.17 -19.69
C LEU A 167 -2.73 3.56 -19.11
N THR A 168 -3.80 3.00 -19.66
CA THR A 168 -5.10 3.08 -18.99
C THR A 168 -5.12 2.16 -17.76
N PRO A 169 -6.03 2.35 -16.79
CA PRO A 169 -6.14 1.45 -15.65
C PRO A 169 -6.38 -0.01 -16.07
N SER A 170 -7.21 -0.26 -17.08
CA SER A 170 -7.41 -1.63 -17.61
C SER A 170 -6.12 -2.24 -18.18
N GLU A 171 -5.27 -1.43 -18.81
CA GLU A 171 -3.96 -1.88 -19.29
C GLU A 171 -2.98 -2.14 -18.14
N TRP A 172 -2.98 -1.32 -17.09
CA TRP A 172 -2.18 -1.58 -15.88
C TRP A 172 -2.60 -2.89 -15.19
N VAL A 173 -3.91 -3.13 -15.07
CA VAL A 173 -4.46 -4.39 -14.54
C VAL A 173 -3.99 -5.58 -15.37
N ALA A 174 -4.08 -5.46 -16.70
CA ALA A 174 -3.65 -6.52 -17.61
C ALA A 174 -2.13 -6.79 -17.54
N LEU A 175 -1.33 -5.77 -17.25
CA LEU A 175 0.11 -5.91 -17.02
C LEU A 175 0.42 -6.58 -15.68
N GLY A 176 -0.52 -6.53 -14.72
CA GLY A 176 -0.35 -7.09 -13.39
C GLY A 176 0.66 -6.35 -12.52
N LEU A 177 1.07 -5.15 -12.91
CA LEU A 177 2.03 -4.33 -12.18
C LEU A 177 1.34 -3.12 -11.56
N GLU A 178 1.52 -2.95 -10.26
CA GLU A 178 0.98 -1.84 -9.49
C GLU A 178 2.12 -1.17 -8.71
N PRO A 179 2.08 0.17 -8.54
CA PRO A 179 3.07 0.84 -7.72
C PRO A 179 3.10 0.25 -6.31
N ARG A 180 4.30 -0.07 -5.84
CA ARG A 180 4.54 -0.65 -4.50
C ARG A 180 3.90 -2.04 -4.32
N SER A 181 3.60 -2.75 -5.40
CA SER A 181 3.18 -4.15 -5.31
C SER A 181 4.39 -5.09 -5.08
N PRO A 182 4.16 -6.26 -4.46
CA PRO A 182 5.18 -7.29 -4.29
C PRO A 182 5.66 -7.89 -5.62
N ASP A 183 4.95 -7.66 -6.72
CA ASP A 183 5.28 -8.16 -8.05
C ASP A 183 6.42 -7.37 -8.73
N LEU A 184 6.84 -6.26 -8.14
CA LEU A 184 8.02 -5.50 -8.55
C LEU A 184 9.31 -6.18 -8.07
N ASP A 185 10.43 -6.00 -8.78
CA ASP A 185 11.74 -6.52 -8.35
C ASP A 185 12.16 -6.04 -6.95
N CYS A 186 11.71 -4.86 -6.52
CA CYS A 186 11.95 -4.31 -5.18
C CYS A 186 10.95 -4.81 -4.13
N GLY A 187 9.99 -5.67 -4.50
CA GLY A 187 8.87 -6.08 -3.65
C GLY A 187 7.98 -4.91 -3.22
N GLY A 188 8.04 -3.79 -3.93
CA GLY A 188 7.35 -2.55 -3.58
C GLY A 188 7.93 -1.78 -2.40
N TRP A 189 9.09 -2.21 -1.88
CA TRP A 189 9.71 -1.60 -0.71
C TRP A 189 10.32 -0.24 -1.03
N ASN A 190 9.84 0.80 -0.34
CA ASN A 190 10.45 2.15 -0.29
C ASN A 190 10.72 2.83 -1.64
N CYS A 191 10.18 2.32 -2.75
CA CYS A 191 10.32 2.93 -4.06
C CYS A 191 9.41 4.16 -4.22
N LEU A 192 8.40 4.35 -3.35
CA LEU A 192 7.49 5.50 -3.40
C LEU A 192 6.93 5.79 -4.80
N CYS A 193 6.82 4.75 -5.64
CA CYS A 193 6.28 4.88 -6.98
C CYS A 193 4.79 5.15 -6.89
N SER A 194 4.25 5.90 -7.85
CA SER A 194 2.83 6.20 -7.95
C SER A 194 2.36 6.24 -9.40
N ARG A 195 1.05 6.23 -9.58
CA ARG A 195 0.37 6.47 -10.85
C ARG A 195 -0.29 7.84 -10.80
N GLN A 196 0.11 8.74 -11.68
CA GLN A 196 -0.40 10.10 -11.73
C GLN A 196 -1.26 10.34 -12.98
N PRO A 197 -2.40 11.03 -12.85
CA PRO A 197 -3.22 11.38 -13.99
C PRO A 197 -2.54 12.48 -14.83
N GLU A 198 -2.10 12.15 -16.05
CA GLU A 198 -1.40 13.11 -16.92
C GLU A 198 -2.09 13.37 -18.28
N GLY A 199 -3.11 12.59 -18.62
CA GLY A 199 -3.94 12.87 -19.80
C GLY A 199 -3.21 12.76 -21.14
N ARG A 200 -2.12 11.98 -21.19
CA ARG A 200 -1.37 11.67 -22.41
C ARG A 200 -1.86 10.36 -23.05
N PRO A 201 -1.69 10.15 -24.36
CA PRO A 201 -2.08 8.88 -24.97
C PRO A 201 -1.40 7.69 -24.30
N SER A 202 -2.09 6.54 -24.26
CA SER A 202 -1.48 5.30 -23.81
C SER A 202 -0.30 4.92 -24.72
N ASP A 203 0.79 4.47 -24.11
CA ASP A 203 1.95 3.89 -24.81
C ASP A 203 1.63 2.51 -25.39
N GLY A 204 0.50 1.91 -24.99
CA GLY A 204 -0.06 0.66 -25.46
C GLY A 204 0.56 -0.56 -24.78
N LEU A 205 -0.29 -1.42 -24.21
CA LEU A 205 0.13 -2.60 -23.44
C LEU A 205 1.19 -3.46 -24.14
N ALA A 206 1.04 -3.73 -25.44
CA ALA A 206 1.97 -4.58 -26.20
C ALA A 206 3.38 -3.98 -26.34
N ASN A 207 3.50 -2.65 -26.35
CA ASN A 207 4.80 -1.98 -26.42
C ASN A 207 5.50 -2.04 -25.06
N VAL A 208 4.74 -1.85 -23.98
CA VAL A 208 5.26 -1.91 -22.61
C VAL A 208 5.66 -3.34 -22.23
N ALA A 209 4.87 -4.35 -22.59
CA ALA A 209 5.22 -5.75 -22.37
C ALA A 209 6.58 -6.10 -23.02
N ARG A 210 6.80 -5.65 -24.26
CA ARG A 210 8.10 -5.80 -24.94
C ARG A 210 9.25 -5.10 -24.23
N LEU A 211 9.02 -3.92 -23.66
CA LEU A 211 10.02 -3.17 -22.89
C LEU A 211 10.45 -3.96 -21.64
N LEU A 212 9.50 -4.62 -20.99
CA LEU A 212 9.72 -5.40 -19.77
C LEU A 212 10.21 -6.84 -20.04
N GLY A 213 10.18 -7.28 -21.30
CA GLY A 213 10.57 -8.65 -21.67
C GLY A 213 9.54 -9.71 -21.27
N VAL A 214 8.27 -9.34 -21.19
CA VAL A 214 7.12 -10.22 -20.88
C VAL A 214 6.19 -10.40 -22.08
#